data_AF-A0A401NME0-F1
#
_entry.id   AF-A0A401NME0-F1
#
_cell.length_a   1.000
_cell.length_b   1.000
_cell.length_c   1.000
_cell.angle_alpha   90.00
_cell.angle_beta   90.00
_cell.angle_gamma   90.00
#
_symmetry.space_group_name_H-M   'P 1'
#
loop_
_entity.id
_entity.type
_entity.pdbx_description
1 polymer ?
#
loop_
_entity_poly.entity_id
_entity_poly.type
_entity_poly.pdbx_seq_one_letter_code
_entity_poly.pdbx_strand_id
1 'polypeptide(L)'
;MDTICQKTPKESPENECTKKALQAVSKLVRQCNEGARRMERTEMMYTINSQLEFKIKPFPLVSSSRWLSKRGELLEFVEDTGIFSKRMSKQQVYFFLFNDVLIVTKKK
;
A
#
# COMPACT_ATOMS: atom_id res chain seq x y z
N MET A 1 0.95 -27.13 -1.76
CA MET A 1 -0.50 -27.44 -1.75
C MET A 1 -0.87 -28.52 -2.77
N ASP A 2 -0.09 -28.73 -3.85
CA ASP A 2 -0.41 -29.74 -4.89
C ASP A 2 -0.02 -31.19 -4.55
N THR A 3 0.61 -31.43 -3.40
CA THR A 3 1.15 -32.75 -3.02
C THR A 3 0.09 -33.85 -2.95
N ILE A 4 -1.16 -33.51 -2.60
CA ILE A 4 -2.26 -34.48 -2.55
C ILE A 4 -2.65 -34.90 -3.97
N CYS A 5 -2.84 -33.95 -4.89
CA CYS A 5 -3.15 -34.25 -6.30
C CYS A 5 -2.01 -35.02 -7.00
N GLN A 6 -0.76 -34.81 -6.58
CA GLN A 6 0.42 -35.51 -7.10
C GLN A 6 0.52 -36.96 -6.59
N LYS A 7 -0.03 -37.26 -5.41
CA LYS A 7 0.02 -38.58 -4.78
C LYS A 7 -1.24 -39.43 -5.02
N THR A 8 -2.36 -38.82 -5.40
CA THR A 8 -3.58 -39.55 -5.78
C THR A 8 -3.40 -40.19 -7.16
N PRO A 9 -3.80 -41.48 -7.36
CA PRO A 9 -3.74 -42.13 -8.67
C PRO A 9 -4.33 -41.26 -9.77
N LYS A 10 -3.63 -41.14 -10.90
CA LYS A 10 -4.10 -40.33 -12.03
C LYS A 10 -5.37 -40.93 -12.61
N GLU A 11 -6.27 -40.07 -13.10
CA GLU A 11 -7.52 -40.44 -13.77
C GLU A 11 -8.56 -41.16 -12.88
N SER A 12 -8.32 -41.25 -11.57
CA SER A 12 -9.33 -41.76 -10.64
C SER A 12 -10.40 -40.71 -10.33
N PRO A 13 -11.65 -41.12 -10.01
CA PRO A 13 -12.69 -40.20 -9.55
C PRO A 13 -12.26 -39.34 -8.34
N GLU A 14 -11.47 -39.92 -7.44
CA GLU A 14 -10.90 -39.25 -6.27
C GLU A 14 -9.89 -38.16 -6.67
N ASN A 15 -9.12 -38.37 -7.73
CA ASN A 15 -8.17 -37.38 -8.26
C ASN A 15 -8.91 -36.12 -8.72
N GLU A 16 -9.99 -36.30 -9.49
CA GLU A 16 -10.82 -35.19 -9.98
C GLU A 16 -11.55 -34.47 -8.85
N CYS A 17 -12.09 -35.21 -7.88
CA CYS A 17 -12.69 -34.62 -6.67
C CYS A 17 -11.66 -33.78 -5.89
N THR A 18 -10.45 -34.32 -5.71
CA THR A 18 -9.37 -33.66 -4.98
C THR A 18 -8.89 -32.38 -5.69
N LYS A 19 -8.76 -32.38 -7.02
CA LYS A 19 -8.43 -31.17 -7.79
C LYS A 19 -9.48 -30.08 -7.59
N LYS A 20 -10.77 -30.42 -7.68
CA LYS A 20 -11.87 -29.47 -7.48
C LYS A 20 -11.86 -28.89 -6.06
N ALA A 21 -11.68 -29.74 -5.05
CA ALA A 21 -11.57 -29.30 -3.66
C ALA A 21 -10.37 -28.37 -3.46
N LEU A 22 -9.20 -28.72 -4.01
CA LEU A 22 -7.99 -27.91 -3.93
C LEU A 22 -8.17 -26.54 -4.60
N GLN A 23 -8.82 -26.49 -5.76
CA GLN A 23 -9.13 -25.23 -6.44
C GLN A 23 -10.05 -24.34 -5.60
N ALA A 24 -11.11 -24.93 -5.01
CA ALA A 24 -12.04 -24.21 -4.15
C ALA A 24 -11.35 -23.63 -2.90
N VAL A 25 -10.52 -24.44 -2.22
CA VAL A 25 -9.75 -24.00 -1.05
C VAL A 25 -8.73 -22.93 -1.43
N SER A 26 -8.02 -23.11 -2.55
CA SER A 26 -7.03 -22.13 -3.01
C SER A 26 -7.68 -20.78 -3.34
N LYS A 27 -8.87 -20.80 -3.94
CA LYS A 27 -9.67 -19.59 -4.18
C LYS A 27 -10.06 -18.91 -2.88
N LEU A 28 -10.52 -19.66 -1.88
CA LEU A 28 -10.89 -19.13 -0.57
C LEU A 28 -9.70 -18.50 0.15
N VAL A 29 -8.55 -19.19 0.20
CA VAL A 29 -7.32 -18.68 0.79
C VAL A 29 -6.88 -17.38 0.10
N ARG A 30 -6.97 -17.32 -1.23
CA ARG A 30 -6.65 -16.09 -1.98
C ARG A 30 -7.56 -14.93 -1.58
N GLN A 31 -8.87 -15.18 -1.47
CA GLN A 31 -9.84 -14.16 -1.04
C GLN A 31 -9.57 -13.67 0.40
N CYS A 32 -9.26 -14.58 1.33
CA CYS A 32 -8.90 -14.21 2.70
C CYS A 32 -7.63 -13.35 2.73
N ASN A 33 -6.60 -13.73 1.96
CA ASN A 33 -5.34 -12.97 1.89
C ASN A 33 -5.55 -11.58 1.26
N GLU A 34 -6.41 -11.47 0.26
CA GLU A 34 -6.81 -10.18 -0.32
C GLU A 34 -7.56 -9.31 0.70
N GLY A 35 -8.49 -9.89 1.46
CA GLY A 35 -9.19 -9.22 2.55
C GLY A 35 -8.26 -8.71 3.65
N ALA A 36 -7.35 -9.56 4.13
CA ALA A 36 -6.37 -9.19 5.14
C ALA A 36 -5.47 -8.04 4.67
N ARG A 37 -4.93 -8.11 3.44
CA ARG A 37 -4.13 -7.01 2.86
C ARG A 37 -4.92 -5.71 2.72
N ARG A 38 -6.21 -5.78 2.39
CA ARG A 38 -7.06 -4.60 2.28
C ARG A 38 -7.28 -3.95 3.65
N MET A 39 -7.45 -4.74 4.70
CA MET A 39 -7.55 -4.24 6.07
C MET A 39 -6.23 -3.59 6.52
N GLU A 40 -5.10 -4.29 6.36
CA GLU A 40 -3.76 -3.78 6.72
C GLU A 40 -3.46 -2.43 6.05
N ARG A 41 -3.78 -2.30 4.76
CA ARG A 41 -3.65 -1.03 4.03
C ARG A 41 -4.53 0.06 4.60
N THR A 42 -5.77 -0.26 4.94
CA THR A 42 -6.73 0.71 5.51
C THR A 42 -6.24 1.18 6.87
N GLU A 43 -5.82 0.28 7.75
CA GLU A 43 -5.22 0.61 9.06
C GLU A 43 -4.00 1.51 8.90
N MET A 44 -3.10 1.19 7.96
CA MET A 44 -1.95 2.03 7.66
C MET A 44 -2.35 3.44 7.22
N MET A 45 -3.41 3.60 6.41
CA MET A 45 -3.91 4.92 6.03
C MET A 45 -4.42 5.70 7.25
N TYR A 46 -5.14 5.06 8.17
CA TYR A 46 -5.60 5.69 9.41
C TYR A 46 -4.43 6.13 10.29
N THR A 47 -3.41 5.28 10.46
CA THR A 47 -2.21 5.61 11.23
C THR A 47 -1.46 6.80 10.64
N ILE A 48 -1.32 6.88 9.31
CA ILE A 48 -0.67 8.02 8.68
C ILE A 48 -1.55 9.26 8.83
N ASN A 49 -2.87 9.15 8.62
CA ASN A 49 -3.79 10.27 8.72
C ASN A 49 -3.76 10.93 10.11
N SER A 50 -3.60 10.15 11.18
CA SER A 50 -3.50 10.70 12.55
C SER A 50 -2.18 11.42 12.83
N GLN A 51 -1.15 11.21 12.00
CA GLN A 51 0.15 11.87 12.09
C GLN A 51 0.24 13.14 11.24
N LEU A 52 -0.74 13.39 10.37
CA LEU A 52 -0.75 14.54 9.45
C LEU A 52 -1.64 15.66 9.98
N GLU A 53 -1.09 16.87 9.99
CA GLU A 53 -1.82 18.10 10.26
C GLU A 53 -1.94 18.92 8.97
N PHE A 54 -3.17 19.18 8.53
CA PHE A 54 -3.43 19.99 7.34
C PHE A 54 -3.82 21.41 7.77
N LYS A 55 -3.08 22.42 7.29
CA LYS A 55 -3.38 23.85 7.54
C LYS A 55 -4.68 24.33 6.89
N ILE A 56 -5.13 23.62 5.85
CA ILE A 56 -6.37 23.85 5.11
C ILE A 56 -7.30 22.63 5.28
N LYS A 57 -8.42 22.59 4.54
CA LYS A 57 -9.34 21.45 4.53
C LYS A 57 -8.56 20.11 4.49
N PRO A 58 -8.82 19.18 5.43
CA PRO A 58 -8.12 17.90 5.48
C PRO A 58 -8.26 17.12 4.18
N PHE A 59 -7.15 16.53 3.72
CA PHE A 59 -7.18 15.60 2.59
C PHE A 59 -7.79 14.28 3.04
N PRO A 60 -8.80 13.72 2.34
CA PRO A 60 -9.39 12.44 2.69
C PRO A 60 -8.43 11.29 2.36
N LEU A 61 -7.49 11.03 3.27
CA LEU A 61 -6.42 10.06 3.05
C LEU A 61 -6.94 8.61 3.02
N VAL A 62 -7.88 8.29 3.91
CA VAL A 62 -8.43 6.94 4.04
C VAL A 62 -9.33 6.63 2.84
N SER A 63 -8.88 5.69 2.01
CA SER A 63 -9.65 5.15 0.88
C SER A 63 -9.32 3.69 0.69
N SER A 64 -10.32 2.93 0.26
CA SER A 64 -10.19 1.49 0.01
C SER A 64 -9.35 1.13 -1.22
N SER A 65 -9.10 2.10 -2.10
CA SER A 65 -8.27 1.96 -3.30
C SER A 65 -6.86 2.55 -3.14
N ARG A 66 -6.53 3.09 -1.96
CA ARG A 66 -5.25 3.75 -1.71
C ARG A 66 -4.31 2.83 -0.92
N TRP A 67 -3.04 2.79 -1.31
CA TRP A 67 -1.98 2.10 -0.57
C TRP A 67 -0.67 2.87 -0.60
N LEU A 68 0.09 2.77 0.50
CA LEU A 68 1.42 3.36 0.59
C LEU A 68 2.40 2.51 -0.23
N SER A 69 3.08 3.14 -1.17
CA SER A 69 4.14 2.52 -1.97
C SER A 69 5.53 2.77 -1.36
N LYS A 70 5.78 3.98 -0.84
CA LYS A 70 7.05 4.34 -0.20
C LYS A 70 6.88 5.52 0.76
N ARG A 71 7.76 5.63 1.75
CA ARG A 71 7.90 6.82 2.60
C ARG A 71 9.34 7.04 3.04
N GLY A 72 9.70 8.25 3.43
CA GLY A 72 11.04 8.54 3.94
C GLY A 72 11.37 10.03 4.00
N GLU A 73 12.58 10.32 4.46
CA GLU A 73 13.15 11.68 4.46
C GLU A 73 13.72 12.02 3.09
N LEU A 74 13.54 13.28 2.68
CA LEU A 74 14.10 13.85 1.45
C LEU A 74 14.67 15.24 1.73
N LEU A 75 15.53 15.69 0.83
CA LEU A 75 16.01 17.07 0.79
C LEU A 75 15.32 17.79 -0.36
N GLU A 76 14.44 18.73 -0.02
CA GLU A 76 13.77 19.61 -0.97
C GLU A 76 14.71 20.79 -1.29
N PHE A 77 14.89 21.08 -2.58
CA PHE A 77 15.61 22.24 -3.07
C PHE A 77 14.59 23.28 -3.54
N VAL A 78 14.50 24.39 -2.82
CA VAL A 78 13.57 25.47 -3.16
C VAL A 78 14.38 26.63 -3.75
N GLU A 79 14.02 27.03 -4.98
CA GLU A 79 14.57 28.23 -5.60
C GLU A 79 13.88 29.44 -4.98
N ASP A 80 14.65 30.27 -4.28
CA ASP A 80 14.13 31.48 -3.66
C ASP A 80 13.94 32.55 -4.75
N THR A 81 12.69 32.86 -5.10
CA THR A 81 12.34 33.80 -6.18
C THR A 81 12.42 35.26 -5.73
N GLY A 82 13.30 35.57 -4.77
CA GLY A 82 13.56 36.93 -4.31
C GLY A 82 14.27 37.76 -5.38
N ILE A 83 13.82 39.01 -5.54
CA ILE A 83 14.29 39.95 -6.58
C ILE A 83 15.82 40.21 -6.51
N PHE A 84 16.47 39.96 -5.37
CA PHE A 84 17.88 40.32 -5.13
C PHE A 84 18.85 39.14 -4.90
N SER A 85 18.40 37.87 -4.87
CA SER A 85 19.33 36.73 -4.92
C SER A 85 18.64 35.43 -5.33
N LYS A 86 19.14 34.77 -6.38
CA LYS A 86 18.82 33.36 -6.67
C LYS A 86 19.61 32.45 -5.74
N ARG A 87 19.15 32.29 -4.50
CA ARG A 87 19.74 31.34 -3.55
C ARG A 87 18.90 30.08 -3.54
N MET A 88 19.51 28.92 -3.82
CA MET A 88 18.86 27.63 -3.60
C MET A 88 18.91 27.31 -2.11
N SER A 89 17.75 27.23 -1.47
CA SER A 89 17.63 26.77 -0.09
C SER A 89 17.39 25.25 -0.06
N LYS A 90 18.00 24.58 0.92
CA LYS A 90 17.84 23.15 1.16
C LYS A 90 17.00 22.97 2.41
N GLN A 91 15.91 22.22 2.33
CA GLN A 91 15.06 21.91 3.47
C GLN A 91 14.84 20.39 3.58
N GLN A 92 14.97 19.84 4.79
CA GLN A 92 14.60 18.46 5.06
C GLN A 92 13.07 18.34 5.15
N VAL A 93 12.52 17.41 4.39
CA VAL A 93 11.09 17.09 4.33
C VAL A 93 10.88 15.59 4.50
N TYR A 94 9.66 15.17 4.79
CA TYR A 94 9.27 13.77 4.79
C TYR A 94 8.19 13.56 3.73
N PHE A 95 8.20 12.43 3.02
CA PHE A 95 7.18 12.15 2.01
C PHE A 95 6.44 10.84 2.27
N PHE A 96 5.21 10.79 1.78
CA PHE A 96 4.39 9.59 1.66
C PHE A 96 3.94 9.47 0.21
N LEU A 97 4.42 8.42 -0.47
CA LEU A 97 4.04 8.10 -1.83
C LEU A 97 2.96 7.04 -1.81
N PHE A 98 1.75 7.41 -2.17
CA PHE A 98 0.64 6.51 -2.45
C PHE A 98 0.58 6.21 -3.94
N ASN A 99 -0.30 5.29 -4.34
CA ASN A 99 -0.51 4.91 -5.73
C ASN A 99 -1.11 6.02 -6.61
N ASP A 100 -1.82 6.97 -6.02
CA ASP A 100 -2.55 8.04 -6.73
C ASP A 100 -2.13 9.46 -6.30
N VAL A 101 -1.43 9.60 -5.16
CA VAL A 101 -1.08 10.89 -4.56
C VAL A 101 0.30 10.82 -3.90
N LEU A 102 1.05 11.91 -3.99
CA LEU A 102 2.27 12.17 -3.22
C LEU A 102 1.98 13.27 -2.19
N ILE A 103 2.24 12.99 -0.91
CA ILE A 103 2.15 13.99 0.16
C ILE A 103 3.57 14.29 0.65
N VAL A 104 3.92 15.57 0.68
CA VAL A 104 5.18 16.07 1.26
C VAL A 104 4.85 16.86 2.53
N THR A 105 5.56 16.56 3.60
CA THR A 105 5.36 17.17 4.92
C THR A 105 6.63 17.82 5.44
N LYS A 106 6.45 18.83 6.29
CA LYS A 106 7.51 19.47 7.04
C LYS A 106 7.29 19.13 8.51
N LYS A 107 8.36 18.78 9.23
CA LYS A 107 8.26 18.62 10.69
C LYS A 107 7.79 19.96 11.28
N LYS A 108 6.84 19.89 12.21
CA LYS A 108 6.35 21.05 12.97
C LYS A 108 7.43 21.54 13.93
#